data_AF-A0A7W7HRM8-F1
#
_entry.id   AF-A0A7W7HRM8-F1
#
_cell.length_a   1.000
_cell.length_b   1.000
_cell.length_c   1.000
_cell.angle_alpha   90.00
_cell.angle_beta   90.00
_cell.angle_gamma   90.00
#
_symmetry.space_group_name_H-M   'P 1'
#
loop_
_entity.id
_entity.type
_entity.pdbx_description
1 polymer ?
#
loop_
_entity_poly.entity_id
_entity_poly.type
_entity_poly.pdbx_seq_one_letter_code
_entity_poly.pdbx_strand_id
1 'polypeptide(L)' 'MLSDLEAAARAYQAAQDAVTEAQQRVAEARAEVPAARERLGQEIVRATLEGARQVDVMAASGYSREQVRRILRSAGVEAG' A
#
# COMPACT_ATOMS: atom_id res chain seq x y z
N MET A 1 -1.85 -13.89 -46.69
CA MET A 1 -2.75 -12.73 -46.45
C MET A 1 -3.69 -12.94 -45.28
N LEU A 2 -4.42 -14.07 -45.16
CA LEU A 2 -5.17 -14.39 -43.92
C LEU A 2 -4.26 -14.76 -42.73
N SER A 3 -3.11 -15.39 -43.00
CA SER A 3 -2.09 -15.75 -42.00
C SER A 3 -1.61 -14.58 -41.15
N ASP A 4 -1.41 -13.42 -41.78
CA ASP A 4 -0.83 -12.24 -41.12
C ASP A 4 -1.89 -11.57 -40.23
N LEU A 5 -3.15 -11.58 -40.68
CA LEU A 5 -4.29 -11.14 -39.89
C LEU A 5 -4.52 -12.03 -38.67
N GLU A 6 -4.46 -13.36 -38.83
CA GLU A 6 -4.59 -14.30 -37.72
C GLU A 6 -3.46 -14.15 -36.70
N ALA A 7 -2.23 -13.93 -37.17
CA ALA A 7 -1.09 -13.67 -36.29
C ALA A 7 -1.27 -12.36 -35.51
N ALA A 8 -1.71 -11.28 -36.19
CA ALA A 8 -1.99 -10.01 -35.55
C ALA A 8 -3.14 -10.12 -34.52
N ALA A 9 -4.21 -10.85 -34.84
CA ALA A 9 -5.33 -11.09 -33.93
C ALA A 9 -4.90 -11.86 -32.68
N ARG A 10 -4.06 -12.90 -32.83
CA ARG A 10 -3.50 -13.64 -31.68
C ARG A 10 -2.60 -12.76 -30.82
N ALA A 11 -1.75 -11.95 -31.44
CA ALA A 11 -0.87 -11.03 -30.72
C ALA A 11 -1.68 -9.98 -29.93
N TYR A 12 -2.73 -9.44 -30.55
CA TYR A 12 -3.65 -8.50 -29.90
C TYR A 12 -4.36 -9.13 -28.70
N GLN A 13 -4.91 -10.34 -28.86
CA GLN A 13 -5.58 -11.03 -27.76
C GLN A 13 -4.62 -11.33 -26.60
N ALA A 14 -3.42 -11.82 -26.90
CA ALA A 14 -2.41 -12.09 -25.89
C ALA A 14 -2.01 -10.81 -25.13
N ALA A 15 -1.89 -9.67 -25.81
CA ALA A 15 -1.62 -8.39 -25.17
C ALA A 15 -2.77 -7.94 -24.26
N GLN A 16 -4.02 -8.14 -24.69
CA GLN A 16 -5.21 -7.81 -23.90
C GLN A 16 -5.32 -8.69 -22.63
N ASP A 17 -5.01 -9.97 -22.76
CA ASP A 17 -5.00 -10.92 -21.64
C ASP A 17 -3.92 -10.53 -20.62
N ALA A 18 -2.71 -10.17 -21.10
CA ALA A 18 -1.62 -9.71 -20.24
C ALA A 18 -1.96 -8.42 -19.47
N VAL A 19 -2.66 -7.47 -20.11
CA VAL A 19 -3.16 -6.26 -19.45
C VAL A 19 -4.17 -6.61 -18.37
N THR A 20 -5.10 -7.51 -18.66
CA THR A 20 -6.14 -7.94 -17.72
C THR A 20 -5.53 -8.60 -16.48
N GLU A 21 -4.57 -9.51 -16.69
CA GLU A 21 -3.84 -10.17 -15.61
C GLU A 21 -3.04 -9.16 -14.77
N ALA A 22 -2.37 -8.19 -15.41
CA ALA A 22 -1.65 -7.13 -14.70
C ALA A 22 -2.59 -6.27 -13.85
N GLN A 23 -3.78 -5.93 -14.36
CA GLN A 23 -4.80 -5.20 -13.61
C GLN A 23 -5.31 -5.99 -12.40
N GLN A 24 -5.49 -7.31 -12.53
CA GLN A 24 -5.87 -8.18 -11.42
C GLN A 24 -4.80 -8.17 -10.31
N ARG A 25 -3.52 -8.35 -10.67
CA ARG A 25 -2.40 -8.27 -9.71
C ARG A 25 -2.35 -6.92 -8.99
N VAL A 26 -2.57 -5.82 -9.71
CA VAL A 26 -2.61 -4.48 -9.10
C VAL A 26 -3.81 -4.34 -8.16
N ALA A 27 -4.97 -4.88 -8.53
CA ALA A 27 -6.17 -4.84 -7.69
C ALA A 27 -5.95 -5.63 -6.39
N GLU A 28 -5.38 -6.84 -6.47
CA GLU A 28 -5.02 -7.66 -5.32
C GLU A 28 -4.04 -6.95 -4.40
N ALA A 29 -2.92 -6.44 -4.94
CA ALA A 29 -1.93 -5.70 -4.16
C ALA A 29 -2.54 -4.45 -3.49
N ARG A 30 -3.45 -3.74 -4.19
CA ARG A 30 -4.16 -2.58 -3.62
C ARG A 30 -5.09 -2.98 -2.48
N ALA A 31 -5.69 -4.17 -2.53
CA ALA A 31 -6.56 -4.66 -1.46
C ALA A 31 -5.79 -4.94 -0.16
N GLU A 32 -4.48 -5.21 -0.24
CA GLU A 32 -3.64 -5.43 0.95
C GLU A 32 -3.18 -4.13 1.65
N VAL A 33 -3.15 -3.01 0.91
CA VAL A 33 -2.65 -1.73 1.43
C VAL A 33 -3.39 -1.26 2.68
N PRO A 34 -4.74 -1.32 2.79
CA PRO A 34 -5.45 -0.95 4.00
C PRO A 34 -5.00 -1.75 5.22
N ALA A 35 -4.88 -3.08 5.10
CA ALA A 35 -4.46 -3.96 6.19
C ALA A 35 -2.99 -3.74 6.58
N ALA A 36 -2.11 -3.46 5.62
CA ALA A 36 -0.72 -3.09 5.90
C ALA A 36 -0.64 -1.73 6.63
N ARG A 37 -1.45 -0.76 6.21
CA ARG A 37 -1.52 0.57 6.84
C ARG A 37 -2.06 0.50 8.27
N GLU A 38 -3.06 -0.34 8.52
CA GLU A 38 -3.59 -0.56 9.86
C GLU A 38 -2.52 -1.15 10.79
N ARG A 39 -1.82 -2.20 10.34
CA ARG A 39 -0.69 -2.79 11.08
C ARG A 39 0.39 -1.76 11.40
N LEU A 40 0.78 -0.94 10.42
CA LEU A 40 1.73 0.15 10.65
C LEU A 40 1.23 1.13 11.73
N GLY A 41 -0.05 1.49 11.72
CA GLY A 41 -0.65 2.34 12.75
C GLY A 41 -0.56 1.74 14.15
N GLN A 42 -0.83 0.44 14.28
CA GLN A 42 -0.72 -0.29 15.55
C GLN A 42 0.73 -0.30 16.08
N GLU A 43 1.71 -0.53 15.21
CA GLU A 43 3.13 -0.51 15.57
C GLU A 43 3.61 0.89 15.98
N ILE A 44 3.13 1.95 15.31
CA ILE A 44 3.38 3.35 15.71
C ILE A 44 2.89 3.62 17.13
N VAL A 45 1.65 3.17 17.45
CA VAL A 45 1.07 3.31 18.79
C VAL A 45 1.90 2.54 19.81
N ARG A 46 2.23 1.27 19.52
CA ARG A 46 3.03 0.43 20.42
C ARG A 46 4.39 1.06 20.72
N ALA A 47 5.14 1.45 19.69
CA ALA A 47 6.45 2.07 19.86
C ALA A 47 6.38 3.36 20.72
N THR A 48 5.33 4.17 20.52
CA THR A 48 5.14 5.39 21.33
C THR A 48 4.85 5.05 22.80
N LEU A 49 4.01 4.05 23.07
CA LEU A 49 3.72 3.58 24.44
C LEU A 49 4.94 2.94 25.12
N GLU A 50 5.85 2.35 24.34
CA GLU A 50 7.14 1.84 24.79
C GLU A 50 8.19 2.94 25.01
N GLY A 51 7.84 4.21 24.77
CA GLY A 51 8.70 5.37 25.03
C GLY A 51 9.60 5.78 23.87
N ALA A 52 9.36 5.26 22.64
CA ALA A 52 10.10 5.72 21.46
C ALA A 52 9.87 7.22 21.22
N ARG A 53 10.94 7.95 20.86
CA ARG A 53 10.81 9.38 20.56
C ARG A 53 10.06 9.56 19.25
N GLN A 54 9.20 10.57 19.17
CA GLN A 54 8.40 10.86 17.99
C GLN A 54 9.24 11.04 16.71
N VAL A 55 10.46 11.59 16.82
CA VAL A 55 11.39 11.73 15.68
C VAL A 55 11.86 10.39 15.12
N ASP A 56 12.06 9.39 15.98
CA ASP A 56 12.51 8.05 15.58
C ASP A 56 11.34 7.29 14.94
N VAL A 57 10.13 7.43 15.50
CA VAL A 57 8.90 6.88 14.93
C VAL A 57 8.63 7.44 13.52
N MET A 58 8.80 8.76 13.33
CA MET A 58 8.67 9.40 12.02
C MET A 58 9.72 8.87 11.02
N ALA A 59 10.98 8.74 11.45
CA ALA A 59 12.05 8.24 10.59
C ALA A 59 11.80 6.79 10.15
N ALA A 60 11.32 5.92 11.06
CA ALA A 60 11.06 4.52 10.76
C ALA A 60 9.80 4.30 9.92
N SER A 61 8.72 5.05 10.19
CA SER A 61 7.44 4.90 9.48
C SER A 61 7.36 5.66 8.16
N GLY A 62 8.21 6.68 7.97
CA GLY A 62 8.12 7.61 6.84
C GLY A 62 6.92 8.56 6.91
N TYR A 63 6.15 8.54 8.00
CA TYR A 63 5.00 9.42 8.19
C TYR A 63 5.42 10.80 8.71
N SER A 64 4.67 11.82 8.28
CA SER A 64 4.84 13.16 8.81
C SER A 64 4.43 13.21 10.29
N ARG A 65 4.92 14.23 11.01
CA ARG A 65 4.55 14.45 12.41
C ARG A 65 3.04 14.50 12.61
N GLU A 66 2.32 15.15 11.71
CA GLU A 66 0.86 15.27 11.82
C GLU A 66 0.16 13.93 11.56
N GLN A 67 0.66 13.12 10.63
CA GLN A 67 0.12 11.78 10.41
C GLN A 67 0.30 10.90 11.65
N VAL A 68 1.47 10.92 12.28
CA VAL A 68 1.75 10.20 13.54
C VAL A 68 0.81 10.70 14.64
N ARG A 69 0.70 12.01 14.87
CA ARG A 69 -0.19 12.58 15.90
C ARG A 69 -1.66 12.21 15.68
N ARG A 70 -2.14 12.23 14.44
CA ARG A 70 -3.51 11.83 14.12
C ARG A 70 -3.76 10.35 14.46
N ILE A 71 -2.81 9.46 14.17
CA ILE A 71 -2.89 8.04 14.54
C ILE A 71 -2.94 7.88 16.06
N LEU A 72 -2.02 8.54 16.78
CA LEU A 72 -1.97 8.50 18.24
C LEU A 72 -3.27 9.02 18.87
N ARG A 73 -3.79 10.16 18.40
CA ARG A 73 -5.09 10.69 18.85
C ARG A 73 -6.24 9.74 18.58
N SER A 74 -6.30 9.10 17.41
CA SER A 74 -7.34 8.10 17.11
C SER A 74 -7.26 6.86 18.00
N ALA A 75 -6.08 6.57 18.55
CA ALA A 75 -5.85 5.49 19.51
C ALA A 75 -5.98 5.93 20.98
N GLY A 76 -6.36 7.19 21.25
CA GLY A 76 -6.49 7.72 22.61
C GLY A 76 -5.15 7.99 23.32
N VAL A 77 -4.04 8.00 22.59
CA VAL A 77 -2.71 8.33 23.13
C VAL A 77 -2.50 9.84 22.96
N GLU A 78 -2.49 10.58 24.07
CA GLU A 78 -2.08 11.98 24.04
C GLU A 78 -0.59 12.06 23.67
N ALA A 79 -0.29 12.64 22.52
CA ALA A 79 1.08 12.92 22.13
C ALA A 79 1.60 14.07 23.00
N GLY A 80 2.22 13.72 24.14
CA GLY A 80 3.00 14.63 24.96
C GLY A 80 4.12 15.32 24.18
#